data_AF-A0A958NN07-F1
#
_entry.id   AF-A0A958NN07-F1
#
_cell.length_a   1.000
_cell.length_b   1.000
_cell.length_c   1.000
_cell.angle_alpha   90.00
_cell.angle_beta   90.00
_cell.angle_gamma   90.00
#
_symmetry.space_group_name_H-M   'P 1'
#
loop_
_entity.id
_entity.type
_entity.pdbx_description
1 polymer ?
#
loop_
_entity_poly.entity_id
_entity_poly.type
_entity_poly.pdbx_seq_one_letter_code
_entity_poly.pdbx_strand_id
1 'polypeptide(L)'
;MNEHDYAIVVGIHNYPGDQMTHLKGTLNDARDFKEWLTSSSGGGLPESNIQTIIKEFTPEDLEGLDVLDAVPTQEDIKREFLKLNRKAKKAMTYEQDEDLTENGIAFYRDPDDNKRYYGRRLYLFFAGHGFNKRDNVNSVSLIAANGDYQDLINNGVDAFNCLEFYENAGYFKEAILVTDCCRLFKSGSDGNQILQPDPANPPRVVRTAYFLSCQNGQKAREREFDGKCNGIFSKMLLEAFNNANYDHATNAVHYKHINEYILSNNEQFSGGQIPQIHGNSFGHEIKITFRNQDHTGAIRFKVPENWIGGTLSIIELANNQPVKTIELHDAQFEESVPIGIYRYQITKGASTKDGFFEITSAMNICDFEAIFNNTIL
;
A
#
# COMPACT_ATOMS: atom_id res chain seq x y z
N MET A 1 -15.49 5.26 -2.49
CA MET A 1 -14.96 5.93 -1.29
C MET A 1 -15.02 4.95 -0.15
N ASN A 2 -13.95 4.81 0.62
CA ASN A 2 -13.79 3.86 1.71
C ASN A 2 -14.02 4.58 3.05
N GLU A 3 -15.28 4.92 3.35
CA GLU A 3 -15.68 5.74 4.53
C GLU A 3 -15.25 5.17 5.89
N HIS A 4 -15.06 3.85 5.96
CA HIS A 4 -14.72 3.14 7.18
C HIS A 4 -13.21 2.85 7.29
N ASP A 5 -12.40 3.37 6.37
CA ASP A 5 -10.96 3.25 6.40
C ASP A 5 -10.34 4.50 7.02
N TYR A 6 -9.26 4.31 7.76
CA TYR A 6 -8.57 5.34 8.53
C TYR A 6 -7.07 5.24 8.34
N ALA A 7 -6.35 6.33 8.58
CA ALA A 7 -4.91 6.33 8.50
C ALA A 7 -4.24 7.22 9.55
N ILE A 8 -3.06 6.80 10.01
CA ILE A 8 -2.09 7.65 10.69
C ILE A 8 -0.82 7.66 9.84
N VAL A 9 -0.40 8.85 9.41
CA VAL A 9 0.73 9.06 8.50
C VAL A 9 1.74 9.96 9.18
N VAL A 10 2.93 9.41 9.48
CA VAL A 10 4.00 10.11 10.19
C VAL A 10 5.21 10.25 9.27
N GLY A 11 5.70 11.47 9.10
CA GLY A 11 6.92 11.77 8.36
C GLY A 11 7.80 12.73 9.16
N ILE A 12 9.03 12.32 9.45
CA ILE A 12 9.97 13.11 10.24
C ILE A 12 11.24 13.32 9.42
N HIS A 13 11.60 14.59 9.22
CA HIS A 13 12.72 14.96 8.36
C HIS A 13 13.78 15.78 9.08
N ASN A 14 13.41 16.62 10.05
CA ASN A 14 14.36 17.36 10.86
C ASN A 14 14.66 16.65 12.17
N TYR A 15 15.95 16.66 12.49
CA TYR A 15 16.57 16.05 13.66
C TYR A 15 17.73 16.96 14.07
N PRO A 16 17.57 17.86 15.04
CA PRO A 16 18.61 18.81 15.40
C PRO A 16 19.77 18.20 16.21
N GLY A 17 19.68 16.92 16.60
CA GLY A 17 20.75 16.25 17.32
C GLY A 17 21.99 16.03 16.45
N ASP A 18 23.17 16.36 16.97
CA ASP A 18 24.45 16.38 16.22
C ASP A 18 24.82 15.05 15.53
N GLN A 19 24.26 13.93 15.98
CA GLN A 19 24.51 12.59 15.42
C GLN A 19 23.51 12.18 14.33
N MET A 20 22.56 13.06 14.01
CA MET A 20 21.45 12.79 13.13
C MET A 20 21.52 13.75 11.94
N THR A 21 21.45 13.21 10.74
CA THR A 21 21.30 14.05 9.54
C THR A 21 19.84 14.32 9.29
N HIS A 22 19.50 15.54 8.88
CA HIS A 22 18.17 15.81 8.33
C HIS A 22 17.95 14.97 7.07
N LEU A 23 16.73 14.45 6.92
CA LEU A 23 16.30 13.68 5.76
C LEU A 23 15.61 14.60 4.77
N LYS A 24 15.64 14.25 3.49
CA LYS A 24 15.08 15.07 2.40
C LYS A 24 13.78 14.47 1.86
N GLY A 25 13.64 13.15 1.89
CA GLY A 25 12.53 12.44 1.28
C GLY A 25 11.30 12.20 2.15
N THR A 26 11.42 12.23 3.47
CA THR A 26 10.37 11.67 4.35
C THR A 26 9.07 12.47 4.36
N LEU A 27 9.13 13.79 4.22
CA LEU A 27 7.92 14.60 4.03
C LEU A 27 7.23 14.31 2.70
N ASN A 28 8.03 14.09 1.66
CA ASN A 28 7.54 13.74 0.34
C ASN A 28 6.88 12.36 0.35
N ASP A 29 7.47 11.40 1.06
CA ASP A 29 6.91 10.06 1.21
C ASP A 29 5.56 10.09 1.95
N ALA A 30 5.47 10.83 3.07
CA ALA A 30 4.23 11.00 3.82
C ALA A 30 3.13 11.68 2.99
N ARG A 31 3.49 12.68 2.17
CA ARG A 31 2.56 13.38 1.28
C ARG A 31 2.08 12.49 0.14
N ASP A 32 2.99 11.81 -0.53
CA ASP A 32 2.67 10.92 -1.65
C ASP A 32 1.79 9.75 -1.17
N PHE A 33 2.06 9.22 0.03
CA PHE A 33 1.21 8.21 0.65
C PHE A 33 -0.17 8.74 1.03
N LYS A 34 -0.26 9.95 1.61
CA LYS A 34 -1.55 10.62 1.88
C LYS A 34 -2.35 10.82 0.59
N GLU A 35 -1.70 11.30 -0.46
CA GLU A 35 -2.34 11.52 -1.76
C GLU A 35 -2.91 10.21 -2.32
N TRP A 36 -2.12 9.13 -2.29
CA TRP A 36 -2.60 7.79 -2.67
C TRP A 36 -3.77 7.33 -1.80
N LEU A 37 -3.72 7.54 -0.48
CA LEU A 37 -4.81 7.19 0.43
C LEU A 37 -6.12 7.91 0.08
N THR A 38 -6.06 9.18 -0.35
CA THR A 38 -7.26 9.95 -0.74
C THR A 38 -7.72 9.71 -2.17
N SER A 39 -6.83 9.22 -3.04
CA SER A 39 -7.16 9.01 -4.46
C SER A 39 -8.24 7.95 -4.63
N SER A 40 -9.19 8.20 -5.54
CA SER A 40 -10.23 7.25 -5.93
C SER A 40 -9.69 5.96 -6.55
N SER A 41 -8.52 6.02 -7.20
CA SER A 41 -7.79 4.86 -7.74
C SER A 41 -6.81 4.24 -6.74
N GLY A 42 -6.65 4.85 -5.56
CA GLY A 42 -5.79 4.38 -4.49
C GLY A 42 -6.60 3.90 -3.29
N GLY A 43 -6.34 4.47 -2.12
CA GLY A 43 -7.04 4.10 -0.88
C GLY A 43 -8.50 4.57 -0.83
N GLY A 44 -8.85 5.67 -1.52
CA GLY A 44 -10.20 6.23 -1.53
C GLY A 44 -10.76 6.65 -0.17
N LEU A 45 -9.90 6.96 0.82
CA LEU A 45 -10.30 7.40 2.16
C LEU A 45 -10.82 8.85 2.13
N PRO A 46 -11.83 9.20 2.95
CA PRO A 46 -12.14 10.59 3.22
C PRO A 46 -10.99 11.24 4.00
N GLU A 47 -10.63 12.48 3.64
CA GLU A 47 -9.49 13.18 4.25
C GLU A 47 -9.65 13.34 5.79
N SER A 48 -10.89 13.45 6.27
CA SER A 48 -11.20 13.51 7.71
C SER A 48 -10.80 12.26 8.51
N ASN A 49 -10.58 11.13 7.84
CA ASN A 49 -10.13 9.88 8.46
C ASN A 49 -8.60 9.71 8.44
N ILE A 50 -7.86 10.68 7.89
CA ILE A 50 -6.40 10.65 7.79
C ILE A 50 -5.80 11.64 8.78
N GLN A 51 -5.07 11.13 9.76
CA GLN A 51 -4.26 11.95 10.66
C GLN A 51 -2.84 12.01 10.14
N THR A 52 -2.43 13.17 9.61
CA THR A 52 -1.05 13.42 9.16
C THR A 52 -0.26 14.13 10.25
N ILE A 53 0.91 13.60 10.56
CA ILE A 53 1.83 14.10 11.59
C ILE A 53 3.16 14.39 10.91
N ILE A 54 3.25 15.61 10.38
CA ILE A 54 4.44 16.16 9.73
C ILE A 54 4.65 17.59 10.22
N LYS A 55 5.91 18.02 10.25
CA LYS A 55 6.27 19.41 10.48
C LYS A 55 7.30 19.81 9.43
N GLU A 56 7.06 20.95 8.80
CA GLU A 56 8.07 21.67 8.03
C GLU A 56 8.72 22.73 8.91
N PHE A 57 10.04 22.82 8.78
CA PHE A 57 10.85 23.88 9.36
C PHE A 57 11.47 24.70 8.22
N THR A 58 11.48 26.02 8.39
CA THR A 58 12.33 26.91 7.60
C THR A 58 13.78 26.78 8.07
N PRO A 59 14.78 27.18 7.26
CA PRO A 59 16.17 27.26 7.71
C PRO A 59 16.34 28.06 9.01
N GLU A 60 15.57 29.14 9.16
CA GLU A 60 15.55 29.98 10.35
C GLU A 60 14.97 29.23 11.57
N ASP A 61 13.93 28.42 11.38
CA ASP A 61 13.37 27.62 12.48
C ASP A 61 14.35 26.55 12.99
N LEU A 62 15.32 26.14 12.19
CA LEU A 62 16.33 25.15 12.56
C LEU A 62 17.55 25.78 13.26
N GLU A 63 17.76 27.08 13.09
CA GLU A 63 18.90 27.77 13.68
C GLU A 63 18.72 27.84 15.21
N GLY A 64 19.55 27.08 15.93
CA GLY A 64 19.48 27.02 17.39
C GLY A 64 18.31 26.21 17.95
N LEU A 65 17.61 25.42 17.13
CA LEU A 65 16.57 24.51 17.59
C LEU A 65 17.19 23.44 18.50
N ASP A 66 16.79 23.41 19.77
CA ASP A 66 17.19 22.36 20.71
C ASP A 66 16.45 21.05 20.38
N VAL A 67 17.11 19.91 20.60
CA VAL A 67 16.50 18.59 20.42
C VAL A 67 15.23 18.44 21.25
N LEU A 68 15.19 18.97 22.47
CA LEU A 68 14.03 18.83 23.35
C LEU A 68 12.80 19.60 22.86
N ASP A 69 13.01 20.64 22.05
CA ASP A 69 11.94 21.48 21.49
C ASP A 69 11.51 21.03 20.07
N ALA A 70 12.21 20.07 19.48
CA ALA A 70 11.95 19.59 18.13
C ALA A 70 10.61 18.81 18.05
N VAL A 71 9.84 19.07 16.99
CA VAL A 71 8.52 18.45 16.77
C VAL A 71 8.44 17.78 15.38
N PRO A 72 7.65 16.71 15.21
CA PRO A 72 6.79 16.08 16.21
C PRO A 72 7.58 15.26 17.24
N THR A 73 7.20 15.41 18.52
CA THR A 73 7.74 14.60 19.61
C THR A 73 7.10 13.20 19.64
N GLN A 74 7.71 12.27 20.39
CA GLN A 74 7.07 10.98 20.69
C GLN A 74 5.66 11.16 21.28
N GLU A 75 5.48 12.12 22.19
CA GLU A 75 4.19 12.38 22.84
C GLU A 75 3.17 12.97 21.87
N ASP A 76 3.60 13.83 20.92
CA ASP A 76 2.70 14.33 19.87
C ASP A 76 2.14 13.19 19.01
N ILE A 77 3.01 12.24 18.62
CA ILE A 77 2.59 11.06 17.85
C ILE A 77 1.64 10.21 18.69
N LYS A 78 2.02 9.88 19.93
CA LYS A 78 1.21 9.07 20.86
C LYS A 78 -0.17 9.68 21.10
N ARG A 79 -0.25 11.01 21.27
CA ARG A 79 -1.51 11.72 21.48
C ARG A 79 -2.53 11.47 20.37
N GLU A 80 -2.08 11.38 19.11
CA GLU A 80 -2.97 11.08 17.98
C GLU A 80 -3.51 9.65 18.01
N PHE A 81 -2.67 8.66 18.37
CA PHE A 81 -3.16 7.30 18.64
C PHE A 81 -4.17 7.27 19.79
N LEU A 82 -3.90 7.99 20.90
CA LEU A 82 -4.82 8.04 22.04
C LEU A 82 -6.18 8.66 21.67
N LYS A 83 -6.20 9.68 20.82
CA LYS A 83 -7.46 10.25 20.30
C LYS A 83 -8.24 9.21 19.49
N LEU A 84 -7.57 8.50 18.57
CA LEU A 84 -8.21 7.45 17.77
C LEU A 84 -8.72 6.31 18.66
N ASN A 85 -7.91 5.85 19.61
CA ASN A 85 -8.26 4.78 20.54
C ASN A 85 -9.46 5.13 21.42
N ARG A 86 -9.59 6.40 21.84
CA ARG A 86 -10.78 6.87 22.59
C ARG A 86 -12.05 6.79 21.75
N LYS A 87 -11.98 7.17 20.46
CA LYS A 87 -13.13 7.04 19.54
C LYS A 87 -13.48 5.57 19.30
N ALA A 88 -12.46 4.75 19.01
CA ALA A 88 -12.65 3.33 18.76
C ALA A 88 -13.22 2.58 19.96
N LYS A 89 -12.68 2.83 21.17
CA LYS A 89 -13.18 2.22 22.41
C LYS A 89 -14.66 2.53 22.62
N LYS A 90 -15.12 3.75 22.33
CA LYS A 90 -16.56 4.09 22.41
C LYS A 90 -17.40 3.22 21.47
N ALA A 91 -17.00 3.04 20.21
CA ALA A 91 -17.73 2.16 19.28
C ALA A 91 -17.83 0.70 19.76
N MET A 92 -16.90 0.27 20.61
CA MET A 92 -16.90 -1.07 21.19
C MET A 92 -17.77 -1.22 22.44
N THR A 93 -18.02 -0.14 23.19
CA THR A 93 -18.66 -0.22 24.51
C THR A 93 -20.17 -0.17 24.49
N TYR A 94 -20.80 0.38 23.45
CA TYR A 94 -22.27 0.43 23.38
C TYR A 94 -22.86 -0.97 23.15
N GLU A 95 -24.06 -1.23 23.65
CA GLU A 95 -24.71 -2.53 23.42
C GLU A 95 -25.31 -2.58 22.02
N GLN A 96 -26.02 -1.53 21.63
CA GLN A 96 -26.77 -1.44 20.38
C GLN A 96 -26.13 -0.46 19.39
N ASP A 97 -26.41 -0.66 18.09
CA ASP A 97 -25.86 0.20 17.03
C ASP A 97 -26.66 1.49 16.85
N GLU A 98 -27.93 1.42 17.20
CA GLU A 98 -28.84 2.56 17.27
C GLU A 98 -28.26 3.63 18.20
N ASP A 99 -27.77 3.23 19.38
CA ASP A 99 -27.13 4.14 20.32
C ASP A 99 -25.90 4.83 19.71
N LEU A 100 -25.09 4.10 18.93
CA LEU A 100 -23.92 4.67 18.26
C LEU A 100 -24.35 5.72 17.22
N THR A 101 -25.39 5.40 16.45
CA THR A 101 -25.94 6.28 15.42
C THR A 101 -26.51 7.56 16.03
N GLU A 102 -27.29 7.46 17.11
CA GLU A 102 -27.85 8.60 17.83
C GLU A 102 -26.77 9.51 18.42
N ASN A 103 -25.65 8.93 18.84
CA ASN A 103 -24.51 9.67 19.41
C ASN A 103 -23.49 10.12 18.35
N GLY A 104 -23.74 9.88 17.06
CA GLY A 104 -22.83 10.25 15.97
C GLY A 104 -21.47 9.55 16.04
N ILE A 105 -21.43 8.32 16.57
CA ILE A 105 -20.20 7.53 16.72
C ILE A 105 -20.06 6.61 15.51
N ALA A 106 -18.95 6.76 14.79
CA ALA A 106 -18.64 5.91 13.65
C ALA A 106 -18.46 4.43 14.08
N PHE A 107 -18.96 3.52 13.24
CA PHE A 107 -18.74 2.09 13.36
C PHE A 107 -18.77 1.43 11.98
N TYR A 108 -18.35 0.18 11.92
CA TYR A 108 -18.39 -0.68 10.75
C TYR A 108 -18.88 -2.06 11.15
N ARG A 109 -19.88 -2.60 10.44
CA ARG A 109 -20.25 -4.02 10.54
C ARG A 109 -19.64 -4.79 9.39
N ASP A 110 -18.86 -5.80 9.74
CA ASP A 110 -18.26 -6.66 8.74
C ASP A 110 -19.34 -7.55 8.10
N PRO A 111 -19.51 -7.55 6.78
CA PRO A 111 -20.57 -8.32 6.13
C PRO A 111 -20.37 -9.83 6.25
N ASP A 112 -19.14 -10.30 6.45
CA ASP A 112 -18.81 -11.73 6.50
C ASP A 112 -19.15 -12.37 7.86
N ASP A 113 -18.87 -11.67 8.97
CA ASP A 113 -19.08 -12.22 10.33
C ASP A 113 -20.06 -11.41 11.20
N ASN A 114 -20.63 -10.34 10.65
CA ASN A 114 -21.56 -9.42 11.30
C ASN A 114 -21.04 -8.81 12.61
N LYS A 115 -19.72 -8.85 12.86
CA LYS A 115 -19.13 -8.22 14.04
C LYS A 115 -18.98 -6.72 13.80
N ARG A 116 -19.17 -5.97 14.89
CA ARG A 116 -18.97 -4.52 14.92
C ARG A 116 -17.52 -4.18 15.21
N TYR A 117 -16.97 -3.24 14.45
CA TYR A 117 -15.67 -2.62 14.58
C TYR A 117 -15.85 -1.09 14.60
N TYR A 118 -14.82 -0.34 14.96
CA TYR A 118 -14.82 1.11 14.75
C TYR A 118 -14.66 1.46 13.26
N GLY A 119 -13.81 0.72 12.55
CA GLY A 119 -13.60 0.87 11.11
C GLY A 119 -13.24 -0.46 10.44
N ARG A 120 -13.28 -0.46 9.11
CA ARG A 120 -12.88 -1.61 8.29
C ARG A 120 -11.36 -1.78 8.32
N ARG A 121 -10.61 -0.73 7.99
CA ARG A 121 -9.14 -0.79 7.86
C ARG A 121 -8.45 0.40 8.50
N LEU A 122 -7.29 0.16 9.10
CA LEU A 122 -6.34 1.19 9.53
C LEU A 122 -5.03 1.08 8.75
N TYR A 123 -4.57 2.17 8.15
CA TYR A 123 -3.23 2.32 7.61
C TYR A 123 -2.32 3.03 8.61
N LEU A 124 -1.14 2.49 8.83
CA LEU A 124 -0.08 3.08 9.64
C LEU A 124 1.12 3.31 8.73
N PHE A 125 1.52 4.56 8.53
CA PHE A 125 2.69 4.91 7.71
C PHE A 125 3.70 5.68 8.55
N PHE A 126 4.97 5.24 8.52
CA PHE A 126 6.06 5.88 9.25
C PHE A 126 7.29 6.02 8.34
N ALA A 127 7.79 7.25 8.17
CA ALA A 127 9.02 7.53 7.43
C ALA A 127 9.95 8.45 8.24
N GLY A 128 11.22 8.06 8.36
CA GLY A 128 12.19 8.77 9.20
C GLY A 128 13.45 7.96 9.51
N HIS A 129 14.28 8.51 10.40
CA HIS A 129 15.34 7.70 11.00
C HIS A 129 14.72 6.59 11.83
N GLY A 130 15.34 5.42 11.79
CA GLY A 130 14.85 4.31 12.58
C GLY A 130 15.91 3.30 12.95
N PHE A 131 15.52 2.43 13.87
CA PHE A 131 16.36 1.37 14.37
C PHE A 131 15.52 0.17 14.78
N ASN A 132 16.18 -0.97 14.91
CA ASN A 132 15.62 -2.15 15.54
C ASN A 132 16.21 -2.30 16.95
N LYS A 133 15.38 -2.72 17.89
CA LYS A 133 15.87 -3.25 19.16
C LYS A 133 16.63 -4.55 18.91
N ARG A 134 17.79 -4.71 19.56
CA ARG A 134 18.67 -5.88 19.36
C ARG A 134 18.03 -7.21 19.80
N ASP A 135 17.13 -7.17 20.77
CA ASP A 135 16.40 -8.31 21.34
C ASP A 135 15.03 -8.58 20.68
N ASN A 136 14.54 -7.65 19.84
CA ASN A 136 13.30 -7.83 19.09
C ASN A 136 13.53 -7.61 17.59
N VAL A 137 13.66 -8.72 16.86
CA VAL A 137 13.89 -8.76 15.41
C VAL A 137 12.74 -8.20 14.57
N ASN A 138 11.54 -8.07 15.15
CA ASN A 138 10.39 -7.49 14.46
C ASN A 138 10.29 -5.99 14.69
N SER A 139 10.85 -5.45 15.78
CA SER A 139 10.73 -4.01 16.08
C SER A 139 11.21 -3.13 14.92
N VAL A 140 10.51 -2.02 14.72
CA VAL A 140 10.91 -0.93 13.81
C VAL A 140 10.57 0.37 14.52
N SER A 141 11.55 0.95 15.21
CA SER A 141 11.39 2.19 15.97
C SER A 141 11.71 3.38 15.09
N LEU A 142 10.70 4.20 14.77
CA LEU A 142 10.89 5.54 14.20
C LEU A 142 11.42 6.47 15.30
N ILE A 143 12.55 7.14 15.09
CA ILE A 143 13.04 8.17 16.02
C ILE A 143 12.20 9.44 15.82
N ALA A 144 11.62 9.97 16.89
CA ALA A 144 10.88 11.24 16.84
C ALA A 144 11.82 12.44 16.64
N ALA A 145 11.29 13.61 16.31
CA ALA A 145 12.14 14.78 16.07
C ALA A 145 12.96 15.18 17.31
N ASN A 146 12.40 14.94 18.50
CA ASN A 146 13.08 15.16 19.78
C ASN A 146 13.90 13.96 20.29
N GLY A 147 14.29 13.04 19.41
CA GLY A 147 15.12 11.88 19.73
C GLY A 147 16.47 11.90 19.01
N ASP A 148 17.40 11.08 19.51
CA ASP A 148 18.72 10.85 18.90
C ASP A 148 19.21 9.41 19.12
N TYR A 149 20.41 9.10 18.64
CA TYR A 149 21.02 7.78 18.76
C TYR A 149 21.81 7.53 20.06
N GLN A 150 21.96 8.53 20.94
CA GLN A 150 22.80 8.46 22.14
C GLN A 150 21.95 8.34 23.40
N ASP A 151 21.38 9.45 23.86
CA ASP A 151 20.73 9.54 25.17
C ASP A 151 19.20 9.64 25.06
N LEU A 152 18.70 10.02 23.89
CA LEU A 152 17.26 10.25 23.64
C LEU A 152 16.66 9.21 22.70
N ILE A 153 17.31 8.04 22.56
CA ILE A 153 16.83 6.94 21.68
C ILE A 153 15.48 6.35 22.12
N ASN A 154 15.06 6.62 23.35
CA ASN A 154 13.75 6.24 23.86
C ASN A 154 12.62 7.20 23.44
N ASN A 155 12.95 8.35 22.83
CA ASN A 155 11.99 9.24 22.19
C ASN A 155 11.66 8.74 20.77
N GLY A 156 11.47 7.43 20.61
CA GLY A 156 11.07 6.80 19.37
C GLY A 156 9.69 6.15 19.47
N VAL A 157 9.15 5.71 18.35
CA VAL A 157 7.86 5.03 18.25
C VAL A 157 8.07 3.70 17.56
N ASP A 158 7.90 2.61 18.29
CA ASP A 158 7.94 1.27 17.73
C ASP A 158 6.67 1.03 16.89
N ALA A 159 6.83 1.07 15.57
CA ALA A 159 5.72 0.95 14.63
C ALA A 159 5.05 -0.43 14.69
N PHE A 160 5.80 -1.48 15.06
CA PHE A 160 5.22 -2.81 15.27
C PHE A 160 4.40 -2.88 16.56
N ASN A 161 4.82 -2.19 17.64
CA ASN A 161 3.98 -2.06 18.83
C ASN A 161 2.62 -1.41 18.49
N CYS A 162 2.59 -0.44 17.57
CA CYS A 162 1.34 0.14 17.10
C CYS A 162 0.47 -0.88 16.34
N LEU A 163 1.06 -1.66 15.43
CA LEU A 163 0.33 -2.70 14.68
C LEU A 163 -0.23 -3.78 15.62
N GLU A 164 0.62 -4.33 16.50
CA GLU A 164 0.25 -5.35 17.49
C GLU A 164 -0.84 -4.86 18.44
N PHE A 165 -0.82 -3.57 18.83
CA PHE A 165 -1.89 -2.99 19.63
C PHE A 165 -3.24 -3.10 18.91
N TYR A 166 -3.33 -2.74 17.63
CA TYR A 166 -4.60 -2.79 16.89
C TYR A 166 -5.03 -4.21 16.53
N GLU A 167 -4.08 -5.11 16.31
CA GLU A 167 -4.34 -6.55 16.14
C GLU A 167 -5.01 -7.11 17.41
N ASN A 168 -4.48 -6.80 18.59
CA ASN A 168 -5.02 -7.27 19.86
C ASN A 168 -6.31 -6.54 20.27
N ALA A 169 -6.40 -5.24 20.05
CA ALA A 169 -7.57 -4.44 20.44
C ALA A 169 -8.80 -4.74 19.58
N GLY A 170 -8.61 -5.18 18.33
CA GLY A 170 -9.72 -5.53 17.44
C GLY A 170 -10.64 -4.36 17.10
N TYR A 171 -10.11 -3.14 17.15
CA TYR A 171 -10.84 -1.91 16.78
C TYR A 171 -11.11 -1.81 15.28
N PHE A 172 -10.24 -2.39 14.47
CA PHE A 172 -10.36 -2.46 13.02
C PHE A 172 -10.39 -3.92 12.58
N LYS A 173 -11.08 -4.21 11.47
CA LYS A 173 -11.03 -5.55 10.87
C LYS A 173 -9.66 -5.84 10.26
N GLU A 174 -9.01 -4.81 9.75
CA GLU A 174 -7.73 -4.89 9.07
C GLU A 174 -6.77 -3.79 9.54
N ALA A 175 -5.48 -4.10 9.64
CA ALA A 175 -4.44 -3.12 9.90
C ALA A 175 -3.25 -3.34 8.96
N ILE A 176 -2.81 -2.27 8.30
CA ILE A 176 -1.70 -2.28 7.36
C ILE A 176 -0.60 -1.35 7.86
N LEU A 177 0.59 -1.89 8.06
CA LEU A 177 1.77 -1.14 8.44
C LEU A 177 2.69 -0.92 7.24
N VAL A 178 3.15 0.31 7.04
CA VAL A 178 4.17 0.69 6.07
C VAL A 178 5.25 1.46 6.80
N THR A 179 6.51 1.05 6.64
CA THR A 179 7.66 1.76 7.21
C THR A 179 8.70 2.05 6.14
N ASP A 180 9.16 3.30 6.10
CA ASP A 180 10.36 3.71 5.40
C ASP A 180 11.39 4.23 6.41
N CYS A 181 11.89 3.27 7.20
CA CYS A 181 12.80 3.51 8.31
C CYS A 181 13.99 2.55 8.24
N CYS A 182 15.18 3.01 8.64
CA CYS A 182 16.30 2.10 8.84
C CYS A 182 15.99 1.06 9.94
N ARG A 183 16.69 -0.07 9.88
CA ARG A 183 16.52 -1.20 10.82
C ARG A 183 17.86 -1.63 11.43
N LEU A 184 18.72 -0.65 11.66
CA LEU A 184 20.02 -0.87 12.30
C LEU A 184 19.83 -1.25 13.77
N PHE A 185 20.58 -2.23 14.26
CA PHE A 185 20.46 -2.68 15.64
C PHE A 185 20.99 -1.62 16.61
N LYS A 186 20.14 -1.26 17.58
CA LYS A 186 20.49 -0.41 18.72
C LYS A 186 19.98 -1.04 20.01
N SER A 187 20.70 -0.77 21.10
CA SER A 187 20.22 -1.09 22.45
C SER A 187 19.30 0.03 22.89
N GLY A 188 17.99 -0.19 22.76
CA GLY A 188 16.96 0.70 23.29
C GLY A 188 16.24 0.05 24.48
N SER A 189 15.52 0.84 25.27
CA SER A 189 14.58 0.32 26.27
C SER A 189 13.16 0.20 25.70
N ASP A 190 12.22 -0.27 26.53
CA ASP A 190 10.80 -0.31 26.17
C ASP A 190 10.11 1.05 26.10
N GLY A 191 10.83 2.15 26.37
CA GLY A 191 10.31 3.51 26.23
C GLY A 191 9.71 3.85 24.86
N ASN A 192 10.09 3.12 23.79
CA ASN A 192 9.57 3.31 22.44
C ASN A 192 8.19 2.66 22.19
N GLN A 193 7.73 1.80 23.10
CA GLN A 193 6.39 1.21 23.03
C GLN A 193 5.37 2.19 23.61
N ILE A 194 4.71 2.93 22.73
CA ILE A 194 3.83 4.01 23.13
C ILE A 194 2.39 3.55 23.41
N LEU A 195 2.03 2.33 23.00
CA LEU A 195 0.72 1.74 23.22
C LEU A 195 0.81 0.45 24.04
N GLN A 196 -0.17 0.29 24.94
CA GLN A 196 -0.35 -0.91 25.74
C GLN A 196 -1.74 -1.47 25.46
N PRO A 197 -1.87 -2.74 25.02
CA PRO A 197 -3.17 -3.35 24.80
C PRO A 197 -3.97 -3.44 26.11
N ASP A 198 -5.28 -3.29 26.01
CA ASP A 198 -6.19 -3.49 27.15
C ASP A 198 -6.37 -5.00 27.36
N PRO A 199 -5.87 -5.59 28.46
CA PRO A 199 -5.90 -7.04 28.67
C PRO A 199 -7.32 -7.59 28.83
N ALA A 200 -8.32 -6.72 29.06
CA ALA A 200 -9.72 -7.12 29.18
C ALA A 200 -10.41 -7.33 27.82
N ASN A 201 -9.78 -6.95 26.70
CA ASN A 201 -10.37 -7.15 25.37
C ASN A 201 -10.06 -8.57 24.87
N PRO A 202 -11.09 -9.39 24.56
CA PRO A 202 -10.84 -10.70 23.96
C PRO A 202 -10.20 -10.52 22.58
N PRO A 203 -9.18 -11.32 22.23
CA PRO A 203 -8.53 -11.22 20.93
C PRO A 203 -9.55 -11.46 19.82
N ARG A 204 -9.54 -10.56 18.82
CA ARG A 204 -10.35 -10.69 17.61
C ARG A 204 -9.47 -11.12 16.46
N VAL A 205 -10.05 -11.83 15.49
CA VAL A 205 -9.36 -12.12 14.23
C VAL A 205 -9.27 -10.81 13.45
N VAL A 206 -8.10 -10.18 13.50
CA VAL A 206 -7.73 -8.99 12.71
C VAL A 206 -6.78 -9.45 11.61
N ARG A 207 -7.02 -9.00 10.38
CA ARG A 207 -6.09 -9.26 9.26
C ARG A 207 -4.99 -8.20 9.27
N THR A 208 -3.73 -8.60 9.24
CA THR A 208 -2.62 -7.66 9.24
C THR A 208 -1.70 -7.86 8.04
N ALA A 209 -1.16 -6.76 7.53
CA ALA A 209 -0.04 -6.76 6.59
C ALA A 209 0.99 -5.74 7.01
N TYR A 210 2.25 -6.00 6.67
CA TYR A 210 3.31 -5.03 6.83
C TYR A 210 4.26 -4.98 5.64
N PHE A 211 4.72 -3.77 5.36
CA PHE A 211 5.59 -3.39 4.25
C PHE A 211 6.76 -2.62 4.84
N LEU A 212 7.91 -3.28 4.99
CA LEU A 212 9.11 -2.70 5.61
C LEU A 212 10.15 -2.38 4.53
N SER A 213 10.73 -1.19 4.59
CA SER A 213 11.67 -0.73 3.56
C SER A 213 12.97 -1.52 3.48
N CYS A 214 13.39 -2.17 4.57
CA CYS A 214 14.57 -3.02 4.58
C CYS A 214 14.45 -4.18 5.59
N GLN A 215 15.32 -5.18 5.47
CA GLN A 215 15.47 -6.25 6.46
C GLN A 215 16.29 -5.80 7.67
N ASN A 216 16.36 -6.68 8.67
CA ASN A 216 17.12 -6.45 9.90
C ASN A 216 18.60 -6.12 9.64
N GLY A 217 19.11 -5.12 10.36
CA GLY A 217 20.50 -4.69 10.25
C GLY A 217 20.80 -3.83 9.02
N GLN A 218 19.80 -3.44 8.23
CA GLN A 218 20.00 -2.64 7.02
C GLN A 218 19.57 -1.18 7.17
N LYS A 219 20.06 -0.37 6.23
CA LYS A 219 19.62 1.01 6.03
C LYS A 219 18.50 1.04 5.00
N ALA A 220 17.48 1.84 5.28
CA ALA A 220 16.61 2.41 4.27
C ALA A 220 17.31 3.61 3.62
N ARG A 221 17.00 3.90 2.36
CA ARG A 221 17.69 4.93 1.57
C ARG A 221 16.72 5.82 0.82
N GLU A 222 17.15 7.05 0.60
CA GLU A 222 16.48 8.07 -0.19
C GLU A 222 17.30 8.43 -1.42
N ARG A 223 16.62 8.77 -2.52
CA ARG A 223 17.23 9.30 -3.74
C ARG A 223 16.29 10.29 -4.42
N GLU A 224 16.78 10.97 -5.44
CA GLU A 224 15.96 11.85 -6.26
C GLU A 224 15.21 11.07 -7.34
N PHE A 225 13.93 11.40 -7.51
CA PHE A 225 13.02 10.94 -8.55
C PHE A 225 12.35 12.17 -9.15
N ASP A 226 12.59 12.46 -10.42
CA ASP A 226 12.00 13.60 -11.14
C ASP A 226 12.11 14.95 -10.40
N GLY A 227 13.29 15.23 -9.83
CA GLY A 227 13.56 16.47 -9.07
C GLY A 227 13.03 16.48 -7.64
N LYS A 228 12.39 15.40 -7.17
CA LYS A 228 11.87 15.25 -5.82
C LYS A 228 12.63 14.14 -5.08
N CYS A 229 13.16 14.43 -3.90
CA CYS A 229 13.77 13.40 -3.07
C CYS A 229 12.68 12.58 -2.36
N ASN A 230 12.82 11.26 -2.34
CA ASN A 230 11.91 10.34 -1.68
C ASN A 230 12.69 9.12 -1.16
N GLY A 231 12.14 8.43 -0.17
CA GLY A 231 12.53 7.08 0.18
C GLY A 231 12.36 6.15 -1.02
N ILE A 232 13.40 5.37 -1.34
CA ILE A 232 13.39 4.44 -2.49
C ILE A 232 12.24 3.45 -2.32
N PHE A 233 12.03 2.96 -1.10
CA PHE A 233 10.95 2.01 -0.84
C PHE A 233 9.58 2.63 -0.98
N SER A 234 9.34 3.80 -0.39
CA SER A 234 8.05 4.49 -0.51
C SER A 234 7.65 4.71 -1.96
N LYS A 235 8.57 5.13 -2.83
CA LYS A 235 8.29 5.29 -4.27
C LYS A 235 7.99 3.98 -4.94
N MET A 236 8.83 2.97 -4.74
CA MET A 236 8.59 1.67 -5.37
C MET A 236 7.30 1.00 -4.87
N LEU A 237 6.94 1.20 -3.61
CA LEU A 237 5.70 0.68 -3.04
C LEU A 237 4.47 1.34 -3.67
N LEU A 238 4.49 2.67 -3.84
CA LEU A 238 3.41 3.40 -4.50
C LEU A 238 3.29 3.02 -5.99
N GLU A 239 4.41 2.83 -6.68
CA GLU A 239 4.41 2.28 -8.03
C GLU A 239 3.81 0.88 -8.05
N ALA A 240 4.18 0.00 -7.12
CA ALA A 240 3.60 -1.34 -7.00
C ALA A 240 2.09 -1.27 -6.73
N PHE A 241 1.65 -0.36 -5.86
CA PHE A 241 0.22 -0.16 -5.60
C PHE A 241 -0.54 0.21 -6.87
N ASN A 242 0.08 0.89 -7.83
CA ASN A 242 -0.54 1.28 -9.10
C ASN A 242 -0.36 0.25 -10.23
N ASN A 243 0.79 -0.45 -10.26
CA ASN A 243 1.24 -1.21 -11.43
C ASN A 243 1.39 -2.72 -11.18
N ALA A 244 1.38 -3.18 -9.92
CA ALA A 244 1.44 -4.61 -9.64
C ALA A 244 0.28 -5.36 -10.31
N ASN A 245 0.52 -6.64 -10.58
CA ASN A 245 -0.50 -7.54 -11.08
C ASN A 245 -1.68 -7.67 -10.09
N TYR A 246 -2.79 -8.24 -10.56
CA TYR A 246 -4.02 -8.32 -9.80
C TYR A 246 -4.79 -9.61 -10.11
N ASP A 247 -5.70 -9.98 -9.22
CA ASP A 247 -6.65 -11.05 -9.48
C ASP A 247 -7.74 -10.53 -10.40
N HIS A 248 -7.76 -10.98 -11.65
CA HIS A 248 -8.73 -10.56 -12.66
C HIS A 248 -10.18 -10.97 -12.35
N ALA A 249 -10.40 -12.02 -11.55
CA ALA A 249 -11.76 -12.42 -11.16
C ALA A 249 -12.38 -11.44 -10.16
N THR A 250 -11.56 -10.82 -9.32
CA THR A 250 -12.00 -9.91 -8.25
C THR A 250 -11.53 -8.46 -8.42
N ASN A 251 -10.75 -8.20 -9.47
CA ASN A 251 -9.95 -6.98 -9.68
C ASN A 251 -9.04 -6.60 -8.51
N ALA A 252 -8.74 -7.53 -7.59
CA ALA A 252 -8.05 -7.21 -6.34
C ALA A 252 -6.54 -7.32 -6.46
N VAL A 253 -5.83 -6.32 -5.92
CA VAL A 253 -4.38 -6.35 -5.75
C VAL A 253 -4.09 -6.82 -4.33
N HIS A 254 -3.58 -8.04 -4.19
CA HIS A 254 -3.22 -8.61 -2.90
C HIS A 254 -1.77 -8.26 -2.52
N TYR A 255 -1.43 -8.36 -1.23
CA TYR A 255 -0.06 -8.08 -0.76
C TYR A 255 1.01 -8.93 -1.49
N LYS A 256 0.66 -10.16 -1.91
CA LYS A 256 1.55 -11.05 -2.67
C LYS A 256 1.92 -10.46 -4.03
N HIS A 257 0.97 -9.81 -4.73
CA HIS A 257 1.25 -9.17 -6.01
C HIS A 257 2.16 -7.95 -5.83
N ILE A 258 1.99 -7.21 -4.72
CA ILE A 258 2.90 -6.13 -4.36
C ILE A 258 4.31 -6.68 -4.09
N ASN A 259 4.41 -7.78 -3.34
CA ASN A 259 5.69 -8.43 -3.06
C ASN A 259 6.38 -8.92 -4.34
N GLU A 260 5.65 -9.57 -5.25
CA GLU A 260 6.14 -10.02 -6.55
C GLU A 260 6.66 -8.85 -7.41
N TYR A 261 5.93 -7.72 -7.44
CA TYR A 261 6.36 -6.52 -8.14
C TYR A 261 7.67 -5.96 -7.56
N ILE A 262 7.75 -5.83 -6.23
CA ILE A 262 8.94 -5.31 -5.55
C ILE A 262 10.16 -6.22 -5.77
N LEU A 263 9.97 -7.55 -5.71
CA LEU A 263 11.04 -8.52 -6.00
C LEU A 263 11.50 -8.46 -7.46
N SER A 264 10.57 -8.25 -8.39
CA SER A 264 10.87 -8.17 -9.82
C SER A 264 11.59 -6.86 -10.22
N ASN A 265 11.54 -5.85 -9.35
CA ASN A 265 12.21 -4.55 -9.54
C ASN A 265 13.32 -4.34 -8.49
N ASN A 266 13.93 -5.42 -8.00
CA ASN A 266 14.91 -5.35 -6.91
C ASN A 266 16.16 -4.52 -7.26
N GLU A 267 16.49 -4.40 -8.54
CA GLU A 267 17.59 -3.57 -9.06
C GLU A 267 17.38 -2.06 -8.84
N GLN A 268 16.14 -1.63 -8.59
CA GLN A 268 15.84 -0.24 -8.22
C GLN A 268 16.34 0.10 -6.81
N PHE A 269 16.54 -0.90 -5.96
CA PHE A 269 17.01 -0.71 -4.60
C PHE A 269 18.54 -0.58 -4.55
N SER A 270 19.01 0.51 -3.96
CA SER A 270 20.44 0.82 -3.90
C SER A 270 21.09 0.34 -2.60
N GLY A 271 22.40 0.10 -2.66
CA GLY A 271 23.24 -0.14 -1.48
C GLY A 271 22.79 -1.29 -0.59
N GLY A 272 22.25 -2.34 -1.20
CA GLY A 272 21.86 -3.60 -0.55
C GLY A 272 20.56 -3.55 0.24
N GLN A 273 19.75 -2.49 0.11
CA GLN A 273 18.42 -2.41 0.74
C GLN A 273 17.51 -3.52 0.21
N ILE A 274 17.00 -4.37 1.10
CA ILE A 274 16.11 -5.49 0.75
C ILE A 274 14.80 -5.33 1.52
N PRO A 275 13.70 -4.89 0.87
CA PRO A 275 12.40 -4.77 1.51
C PRO A 275 11.86 -6.08 2.05
N GLN A 276 10.98 -6.00 3.06
CA GLN A 276 10.27 -7.15 3.61
C GLN A 276 8.78 -6.89 3.60
N ILE A 277 8.03 -7.74 2.89
CA ILE A 277 6.58 -7.64 2.77
C ILE A 277 5.96 -8.92 3.31
N HIS A 278 4.96 -8.78 4.16
CA HIS A 278 4.29 -9.90 4.78
C HIS A 278 2.80 -9.60 4.94
N GLY A 279 1.98 -10.63 4.76
CA GLY A 279 0.57 -10.64 5.15
C GLY A 279 0.38 -11.75 6.16
N ASN A 280 -0.09 -11.41 7.36
CA ASN A 280 -0.57 -12.42 8.28
C ASN A 280 -1.98 -12.80 7.84
N SER A 281 -2.16 -14.07 7.47
CA SER A 281 -3.49 -14.60 7.37
C SER A 281 -3.52 -16.07 7.71
N PHE A 282 -4.45 -16.43 8.60
CA PHE A 282 -4.98 -17.78 8.80
C PHE A 282 -5.75 -18.24 7.53
N GLY A 283 -5.15 -18.12 6.34
CA GLY A 283 -5.71 -18.53 5.04
C GLY A 283 -6.53 -17.47 4.27
N HIS A 284 -6.60 -16.22 4.72
CA HIS A 284 -7.42 -15.16 4.11
C HIS A 284 -6.55 -14.00 3.61
N GLU A 285 -6.26 -13.94 2.30
CA GLU A 285 -5.42 -12.89 1.73
C GLU A 285 -5.97 -11.47 1.96
N ILE A 286 -5.12 -10.55 2.41
CA ILE A 286 -5.46 -9.13 2.52
C ILE A 286 -5.35 -8.43 1.16
N LYS A 287 -6.45 -7.81 0.75
CA LYS A 287 -6.56 -6.99 -0.47
C LYS A 287 -6.01 -5.61 -0.18
N ILE A 288 -5.05 -5.10 -0.94
CA ILE A 288 -4.46 -3.77 -0.73
C ILE A 288 -5.29 -2.70 -1.44
N THR A 289 -5.51 -2.88 -2.75
CA THR A 289 -6.32 -1.98 -3.58
C THR A 289 -7.05 -2.79 -4.66
N PHE A 290 -7.82 -2.12 -5.51
CA PHE A 290 -8.46 -2.68 -6.69
C PHE A 290 -7.93 -2.01 -7.95
N ARG A 291 -7.90 -2.75 -9.05
CA ARG A 291 -7.64 -2.18 -10.37
C ARG A 291 -8.97 -1.77 -10.96
N ASN A 292 -9.13 -0.48 -11.25
CA ASN A 292 -10.24 -0.04 -12.08
C ASN A 292 -10.03 -0.66 -13.47
N GLN A 293 -11.06 -1.35 -13.97
CA GLN A 293 -11.05 -1.96 -15.31
C GLN A 293 -10.93 -0.92 -16.44
N ASP A 294 -10.90 0.36 -16.12
CA ASP A 294 -10.92 1.48 -17.08
C ASP A 294 -9.61 1.63 -17.87
N HIS A 295 -8.54 0.93 -17.51
CA HIS A 295 -7.36 0.84 -18.36
C HIS A 295 -7.57 -0.24 -19.42
N THR A 296 -8.45 0.06 -20.37
CA THR A 296 -8.56 -0.67 -21.63
C THR A 296 -7.64 -0.03 -22.67
N GLY A 297 -7.01 -0.85 -23.50
CA GLY A 297 -6.36 -0.40 -24.73
C GLY A 297 -7.23 -0.77 -25.92
N ALA A 298 -7.33 0.14 -26.89
CA ALA A 298 -7.97 -0.15 -28.16
C ALA A 298 -7.04 -0.99 -29.03
N ILE A 299 -7.49 -2.15 -29.50
CA ILE A 299 -6.76 -3.01 -30.45
C ILE A 299 -7.52 -3.03 -31.78
N ARG A 300 -6.79 -2.87 -32.88
CA ARG A 300 -7.34 -3.03 -34.23
C ARG A 300 -7.04 -4.43 -34.74
N PHE A 301 -8.09 -5.19 -35.02
CA PHE A 301 -7.99 -6.52 -35.63
C PHE A 301 -8.09 -6.40 -37.15
N LYS A 302 -7.19 -7.11 -37.85
CA LYS A 302 -7.26 -7.33 -39.31
C LYS A 302 -7.33 -8.83 -39.57
N VAL A 303 -8.50 -9.28 -39.99
CA VAL A 303 -8.83 -10.69 -40.21
C VAL A 303 -9.09 -10.92 -41.71
N PRO A 304 -8.49 -11.93 -42.35
CA PRO A 304 -8.75 -12.26 -43.74
C PRO A 304 -10.20 -12.60 -43.98
N GLU A 305 -10.69 -12.20 -45.14
CA GLU A 305 -12.09 -12.32 -45.53
C GLU A 305 -12.63 -13.76 -45.43
N ASN A 306 -11.79 -14.78 -45.63
CA ASN A 306 -12.21 -16.17 -45.53
C ASN A 306 -12.61 -16.59 -44.11
N TRP A 307 -12.28 -15.82 -43.08
CA TRP A 307 -12.68 -16.03 -41.68
C TRP A 307 -13.92 -15.23 -41.25
N ILE A 308 -14.44 -14.33 -42.09
CA ILE A 308 -15.72 -13.63 -41.84
C ILE A 308 -16.85 -14.67 -41.69
N GLY A 309 -17.74 -14.47 -40.72
CA GLY A 309 -18.76 -15.43 -40.28
C GLY A 309 -18.23 -16.50 -39.30
N GLY A 310 -16.98 -16.36 -38.84
CA GLY A 310 -16.42 -17.12 -37.72
C GLY A 310 -16.54 -16.37 -36.38
N THR A 311 -15.96 -16.94 -35.33
CA THR A 311 -15.96 -16.39 -33.97
C THR A 311 -14.52 -16.19 -33.49
N LEU A 312 -14.21 -14.99 -33.01
CA LEU A 312 -12.95 -14.65 -32.32
C LEU A 312 -13.17 -14.67 -30.81
N SER A 313 -12.40 -15.49 -30.10
CA SER A 313 -12.32 -15.50 -28.64
C SER A 313 -11.00 -14.89 -28.19
N ILE A 314 -11.07 -13.90 -27.31
CA ILE A 314 -9.92 -13.29 -26.63
C ILE A 314 -9.86 -13.89 -25.21
N ILE A 315 -8.76 -14.53 -24.88
CA ILE A 315 -8.57 -15.32 -23.67
C ILE A 315 -7.37 -14.75 -22.94
N GLU A 316 -7.51 -14.41 -21.67
CA GLU A 316 -6.41 -13.91 -20.86
C GLU A 316 -5.42 -15.02 -20.51
N LEU A 317 -4.14 -14.78 -20.72
CA LEU A 317 -3.13 -15.82 -20.56
C LEU A 317 -2.92 -16.21 -19.09
N ALA A 318 -3.06 -15.24 -18.18
CA ALA A 318 -2.78 -15.41 -16.75
C ALA A 318 -3.71 -16.43 -16.07
N ASN A 319 -4.98 -16.48 -16.48
CA ASN A 319 -6.01 -17.31 -15.85
C ASN A 319 -6.76 -18.23 -16.84
N ASN A 320 -6.42 -18.17 -18.13
CA ASN A 320 -7.05 -18.90 -19.22
C ASN A 320 -8.57 -18.70 -19.29
N GLN A 321 -9.07 -17.53 -18.87
CA GLN A 321 -10.49 -17.17 -18.94
C GLN A 321 -10.79 -16.36 -20.22
N PRO A 322 -11.95 -16.61 -20.87
CA PRO A 322 -12.39 -15.78 -21.98
C PRO A 322 -12.77 -14.39 -21.48
N VAL A 323 -12.10 -13.38 -22.03
CA VAL A 323 -12.35 -11.96 -21.73
C VAL A 323 -13.42 -11.41 -22.67
N LYS A 324 -13.40 -11.84 -23.93
CA LYS A 324 -14.35 -11.40 -24.94
C LYS A 324 -14.55 -12.45 -26.03
N THR A 325 -15.74 -12.52 -26.60
CA THR A 325 -16.07 -13.36 -27.76
C THR A 325 -16.84 -12.52 -28.78
N ILE A 326 -16.41 -12.53 -30.04
CA ILE A 326 -16.86 -11.61 -31.08
C ILE A 326 -17.21 -12.41 -32.33
N GLU A 327 -18.38 -12.16 -32.91
CA GLU A 327 -18.73 -12.66 -34.24
C GLU A 327 -18.09 -11.77 -35.31
N LEU A 328 -17.37 -12.38 -36.25
CA LEU A 328 -16.60 -11.67 -37.26
C LEU A 328 -17.51 -11.29 -38.43
N HIS A 329 -17.99 -10.04 -38.46
CA HIS A 329 -18.78 -9.51 -39.58
C HIS A 329 -17.93 -8.74 -40.60
N ASP A 330 -16.85 -8.11 -40.14
CA ASP A 330 -15.96 -7.29 -40.96
C ASP A 330 -14.52 -7.81 -40.93
N ALA A 331 -13.78 -7.58 -42.01
CA ALA A 331 -12.36 -7.92 -42.11
C ALA A 331 -11.47 -7.04 -41.22
N GLN A 332 -11.97 -5.87 -40.79
CA GLN A 332 -11.27 -4.93 -39.93
C GLN A 332 -12.23 -4.35 -38.92
N PHE A 333 -11.85 -4.37 -37.65
CA PHE A 333 -12.63 -3.82 -36.56
C PHE A 333 -11.73 -3.47 -35.39
N GLU A 334 -12.23 -2.63 -34.48
CA GLU A 334 -11.51 -2.22 -33.28
C GLU A 334 -12.26 -2.70 -32.04
N GLU A 335 -11.50 -3.07 -31.02
CA GLU A 335 -12.05 -3.52 -29.75
C GLU A 335 -11.27 -2.92 -28.60
N SER A 336 -11.98 -2.61 -27.52
CA SER A 336 -11.33 -2.31 -26.24
C SER A 336 -11.27 -3.56 -25.39
N VAL A 337 -10.08 -3.93 -24.95
CA VAL A 337 -9.85 -4.97 -23.96
C VAL A 337 -8.90 -4.43 -22.88
N PRO A 338 -8.91 -4.99 -21.65
CA PRO A 338 -8.01 -4.53 -20.59
C PRO A 338 -6.53 -4.59 -21.01
N ILE A 339 -5.68 -3.79 -20.36
CA ILE A 339 -4.22 -3.96 -20.45
C ILE A 339 -3.86 -5.35 -19.92
N GLY A 340 -3.06 -6.11 -20.68
CA GLY A 340 -2.70 -7.49 -20.34
C GLY A 340 -2.15 -8.30 -21.51
N ILE A 341 -1.79 -9.56 -21.24
CA ILE A 341 -1.34 -10.53 -22.24
C ILE A 341 -2.48 -11.52 -22.53
N TYR A 342 -2.78 -11.69 -23.81
CA TYR A 342 -3.93 -12.44 -24.30
C TYR A 342 -3.50 -13.51 -25.31
N ARG A 343 -4.26 -14.60 -25.35
CA ARG A 343 -4.36 -15.52 -26.47
C ARG A 343 -5.63 -15.18 -27.25
N TYR A 344 -5.55 -15.05 -28.57
CA TYR A 344 -6.73 -15.07 -29.42
C TYR A 344 -6.96 -16.47 -30.00
N GLN A 345 -8.22 -16.83 -30.24
CA GLN A 345 -8.61 -18.03 -30.96
C GLN A 345 -9.77 -17.70 -31.91
N ILE A 346 -9.57 -17.88 -33.21
CA ILE A 346 -10.59 -17.72 -34.24
C ILE A 346 -11.06 -19.10 -34.67
N THR A 347 -12.37 -19.32 -34.69
CA THR A 347 -13.00 -20.56 -35.16
C THR A 347 -14.00 -20.27 -36.28
N LYS A 348 -14.01 -21.09 -37.34
CA LYS A 348 -15.03 -21.05 -38.40
C LYS A 348 -15.27 -22.47 -38.92
N GLY A 349 -16.44 -23.03 -38.62
CA GLY A 349 -16.71 -24.45 -38.88
C GLY A 349 -15.72 -25.34 -38.13
N ALA A 350 -15.00 -26.20 -38.86
CA ALA A 350 -13.98 -27.09 -38.29
C ALA A 350 -12.57 -26.47 -38.24
N SER A 351 -12.39 -25.25 -38.75
CA SER A 351 -11.08 -24.58 -38.80
C SER A 351 -10.88 -23.69 -37.58
N THR A 352 -9.68 -23.77 -36.99
CA THR A 352 -9.27 -22.97 -35.82
C THR A 352 -7.91 -22.35 -36.07
N LYS A 353 -7.70 -21.12 -35.59
CA LYS A 353 -6.42 -20.43 -35.58
C LYS A 353 -6.23 -19.68 -34.27
N ASP A 354 -5.05 -19.72 -33.69
CA ASP A 354 -4.73 -19.05 -32.44
C ASP A 354 -3.36 -18.34 -32.47
N GLY A 355 -3.13 -17.50 -31.48
CA GLY A 355 -1.88 -16.76 -31.27
C GLY A 355 -1.98 -15.85 -30.06
N PHE A 356 -0.98 -14.99 -29.84
CA PHE A 356 -0.89 -14.15 -28.64
C PHE A 356 -0.73 -12.67 -29.00
N PHE A 357 -1.17 -11.80 -28.08
CA PHE A 357 -0.94 -10.37 -28.15
C PHE A 357 -0.85 -9.77 -26.74
N GLU A 358 -0.21 -8.61 -26.63
CA GLU A 358 -0.09 -7.86 -25.38
C GLU A 358 -0.60 -6.43 -25.58
N ILE A 359 -1.31 -5.92 -24.59
CA ILE A 359 -1.70 -4.52 -24.48
C ILE A 359 -1.00 -3.95 -23.26
N THR A 360 -0.08 -3.01 -23.48
CA THR A 360 0.75 -2.40 -22.42
C THR A 360 0.33 -0.98 -22.04
N SER A 361 -0.54 -0.32 -22.81
CA SER A 361 -1.04 1.03 -22.51
C SER A 361 -2.39 1.34 -23.19
N ALA A 362 -3.08 2.38 -22.70
CA ALA A 362 -4.36 2.85 -23.25
C ALA A 362 -4.26 3.46 -24.66
N MET A 363 -3.05 3.75 -25.15
CA MET A 363 -2.77 4.41 -26.44
C MET A 363 -1.91 3.53 -27.36
N ASN A 364 -2.16 2.22 -27.41
CA ASN A 364 -1.56 1.38 -28.45
C ASN A 364 -2.57 1.16 -29.57
N ILE A 365 -2.55 1.98 -30.62
CA ILE A 365 -3.05 1.51 -31.93
C ILE A 365 -2.01 0.50 -32.43
N CYS A 366 -2.09 -0.74 -31.94
CA CYS A 366 -1.36 -1.84 -32.56
C CYS A 366 -2.08 -2.17 -33.87
N ASP A 367 -1.53 -1.73 -35.00
CA ASP A 367 -1.89 -2.30 -36.30
C ASP A 367 -1.40 -3.75 -36.32
N PHE A 368 -2.29 -4.68 -35.96
CA PHE A 368 -2.02 -6.11 -36.04
C PHE A 368 -2.03 -6.58 -37.50
N GLU A 369 -0.98 -6.26 -38.26
CA GLU A 369 -0.73 -6.86 -39.58
C GLU A 369 -0.10 -8.26 -39.48
N ALA A 370 0.44 -8.63 -38.32
CA ALA A 370 1.18 -9.87 -38.11
C ALA A 370 0.29 -11.00 -37.56
N ILE A 371 -0.78 -11.40 -38.27
CA ILE A 371 -1.53 -12.62 -37.88
C ILE A 371 -1.65 -13.63 -39.02
N PHE A 372 -1.41 -13.29 -40.29
CA PHE A 372 -1.63 -14.28 -41.37
C PHE A 372 -0.42 -14.70 -42.20
N ASN A 373 0.74 -14.10 -41.99
CA ASN A 373 2.00 -14.56 -42.56
C ASN A 373 2.98 -14.90 -41.45
N ASN A 374 3.48 -16.14 -41.44
CA ASN A 374 4.52 -16.62 -40.54
C ASN A 374 5.76 -15.70 -40.60
N THR A 375 5.92 -14.75 -39.69
CA THR A 375 7.24 -14.22 -39.34
C THR A 375 7.22 -13.65 -37.92
N ILE A 376 8.09 -14.21 -37.09
CA ILE A 376 8.42 -13.80 -35.71
C ILE A 376 9.12 -12.44 -35.76
N LEU A 377 8.84 -11.58 -34.78
CA LEU A 377 9.86 -10.71 -34.19
C LEU A 377 9.91 -10.98 -32.69
#